data_AF-A0A942Z9B2-F1
#
_entry.id   AF-A0A942Z9B2-F1
#
_cell.length_a   1.000
_cell.length_b   1.000
_cell.length_c   1.000
_cell.angle_alpha   90.00
_cell.angle_beta   90.00
_cell.angle_gamma   90.00
#
_symmetry.space_group_name_H-M   'P 1'
#
loop_
_entity.id
_entity.type
_entity.pdbx_description
1 polymer ?
#
loop_
_entity_poly.entity_id
_entity_poly.type
_entity_poly.pdbx_seq_one_letter_code
_entity_poly.pdbx_strand_id
1 'polypeptide(L)'
;MYYLKNTLFLDLTKNQKAALFSFLKSFVKKHCEKSSDDILDLFIQDEQYYYEVNNPHFEWIIELFENEKFLKELKVLIKENLKQLELKEAQKPYIEKQKQLAKEQRKKASELKMSKEKPTKKQIYYYDKLCKQYKIEKEDISEKSRLDLKNIIGKILEDAESKISPEKGFDKLIQE
;
A
#
# COMPACT_ATOMS: atom_id res chain seq x y z
N MET A 1 -15.47 -13.28 8.80
CA MET A 1 -14.45 -13.51 9.88
C MET A 1 -15.03 -13.50 11.30
N TYR A 2 -15.67 -12.43 11.82
CA TYR A 2 -16.14 -12.39 13.23
C TYR A 2 -17.15 -13.50 13.55
N TYR A 3 -18.11 -13.76 12.66
CA TYR A 3 -19.06 -14.86 12.79
C TYR A 3 -18.38 -16.23 12.87
N LEU A 4 -17.45 -16.53 11.95
CA LEU A 4 -16.74 -17.81 11.92
C LEU A 4 -15.90 -18.10 13.17
N LYS A 5 -15.34 -17.06 13.80
CA LYS A 5 -14.59 -17.23 15.06
C LYS A 5 -15.46 -17.78 16.20
N ASN A 6 -16.77 -17.51 16.15
CA ASN A 6 -17.72 -17.95 17.17
C ASN A 6 -18.41 -19.27 16.81
N THR A 7 -18.33 -19.72 15.55
CA THR A 7 -19.02 -20.94 15.09
C THR A 7 -18.09 -22.12 14.80
N LEU A 8 -16.83 -21.88 14.47
CA LEU A 8 -15.87 -22.94 14.15
C LEU A 8 -15.03 -23.34 15.39
N PHE A 9 -14.58 -24.59 15.36
CA PHE A 9 -13.67 -25.21 16.31
C PHE A 9 -14.12 -25.12 17.76
N LEU A 10 -15.42 -25.30 18.04
CA LEU A 10 -16.00 -25.10 19.38
C LEU A 10 -15.22 -25.80 20.52
N ASP A 11 -14.56 -26.90 20.19
CA ASP A 11 -13.80 -27.73 21.13
C ASP A 11 -12.37 -27.20 21.40
N LEU A 12 -11.89 -26.19 20.64
CA LEU A 12 -10.59 -25.54 20.85
C LEU A 12 -10.67 -24.37 21.83
N THR A 13 -9.60 -24.19 22.60
CA THR A 13 -9.43 -23.00 23.45
C THR A 13 -9.33 -21.73 22.60
N LYS A 14 -9.65 -20.58 23.22
CA LYS A 14 -9.55 -19.26 22.57
C LYS A 14 -8.16 -19.00 21.97
N ASN A 15 -7.09 -19.45 22.65
CA ASN A 15 -5.72 -19.25 22.20
C ASN A 15 -5.38 -20.13 20.99
N GLN A 16 -5.75 -21.41 21.03
CA GLN A 16 -5.59 -22.34 19.90
C GLN A 16 -6.33 -21.83 18.66
N LYS A 17 -7.58 -21.38 18.82
CA LYS A 17 -8.34 -20.75 17.73
C LYS A 17 -7.63 -19.54 17.17
N ALA A 18 -7.21 -18.61 18.01
CA ALA A 18 -6.57 -17.38 17.54
C ALA A 18 -5.28 -17.66 16.75
N ALA A 19 -4.47 -18.59 17.24
CA ALA A 19 -3.24 -19.02 16.59
C ALA A 19 -3.53 -19.69 15.24
N LEU A 20 -4.44 -20.68 15.20
CA LEU A 20 -4.82 -21.40 13.98
C LEU A 20 -5.39 -20.45 12.92
N PHE A 21 -6.31 -19.55 13.30
CA PHE A 21 -6.89 -18.57 12.37
C PHE A 21 -5.83 -17.64 11.77
N SER A 22 -4.87 -17.17 12.58
CA SER A 22 -3.81 -16.28 12.13
C SER A 22 -2.84 -17.00 11.17
N PHE A 23 -2.46 -18.22 11.54
CA PHE A 23 -1.59 -19.07 10.74
C PHE A 23 -2.25 -19.42 9.40
N LEU A 24 -3.45 -20.01 9.42
CA LEU A 24 -4.16 -20.41 8.19
C LEU A 24 -4.42 -19.23 7.27
N LYS A 25 -4.74 -18.05 7.80
CA LYS A 25 -4.88 -16.85 6.98
C LYS A 25 -3.59 -16.53 6.20
N SER A 26 -2.44 -16.71 6.84
CA SER A 26 -1.14 -16.45 6.22
C SER A 26 -0.75 -17.58 5.25
N PHE A 27 -1.05 -18.82 5.62
CA PHE A 27 -0.85 -20.02 4.80
C PHE A 27 -1.66 -19.96 3.50
N VAL A 28 -2.97 -19.73 3.60
CA VAL A 28 -3.87 -19.58 2.44
C VAL A 28 -3.41 -18.43 1.54
N LYS A 29 -2.90 -17.33 2.10
CA LYS A 29 -2.36 -16.23 1.30
C LYS A 29 -1.11 -16.64 0.49
N LYS A 30 -0.25 -17.52 1.02
CA LYS A 30 0.92 -18.04 0.29
C LYS A 30 0.53 -19.01 -0.83
N HIS A 31 -0.58 -19.72 -0.66
CA HIS A 31 -1.04 -20.78 -1.57
C HIS A 31 -2.34 -20.41 -2.28
N CYS A 32 -2.64 -19.12 -2.46
CA CYS A 32 -3.94 -18.64 -2.95
C CYS A 32 -4.27 -19.06 -4.39
N GLU A 33 -3.28 -19.55 -5.15
CA GLU A 33 -3.44 -20.07 -6.51
C GLU A 33 -3.99 -21.51 -6.54
N LYS A 34 -3.96 -22.21 -5.40
CA LYS A 34 -4.41 -23.60 -5.26
C LYS A 34 -5.88 -23.68 -4.86
N SER A 35 -6.51 -24.84 -5.10
CA SER A 35 -7.90 -25.05 -4.67
C SER A 35 -7.99 -25.17 -3.14
N SER A 36 -9.19 -25.00 -2.58
CA SER A 36 -9.38 -25.14 -1.14
C SER A 36 -9.03 -26.54 -0.61
N ASP A 37 -9.16 -27.56 -1.46
CA ASP A 37 -8.83 -28.93 -1.14
C ASP A 37 -7.31 -29.13 -1.14
N ASP A 38 -6.62 -28.69 -2.19
CA ASP A 38 -5.15 -28.77 -2.27
C ASP A 38 -4.47 -28.01 -1.13
N ILE A 39 -5.02 -26.87 -0.71
CA ILE A 39 -4.50 -26.10 0.42
C ILE A 39 -4.69 -26.85 1.74
N LEU A 40 -5.82 -27.55 1.90
CA LEU A 40 -6.07 -28.36 3.09
C LEU A 40 -5.11 -29.54 3.15
N ASP A 41 -4.94 -30.26 2.04
CA ASP A 41 -4.03 -31.41 1.95
C ASP A 41 -2.58 -30.97 2.21
N LEU A 42 -2.15 -29.85 1.62
CA LEU A 42 -0.83 -29.28 1.86
C LEU A 42 -0.64 -28.88 3.33
N PHE A 43 -1.66 -28.28 3.95
CA PHE A 43 -1.59 -27.91 5.37
C PHE A 43 -1.43 -29.15 6.26
N ILE A 44 -2.17 -30.24 5.99
CA ILE A 44 -2.06 -31.48 6.75
C ILE A 44 -0.66 -32.09 6.58
N GLN A 45 -0.17 -32.17 5.34
CA GLN A 45 1.16 -32.72 5.03
C GLN A 45 2.27 -31.92 5.70
N ASP A 46 2.22 -30.58 5.64
CA ASP A 46 3.20 -29.72 6.29
C ASP A 46 3.20 -29.95 7.81
N GLU A 47 2.03 -29.92 8.46
CA GLU A 47 1.96 -30.11 9.91
C GLU A 47 2.42 -31.51 10.35
N GLN A 48 2.10 -32.56 9.59
CA GLN A 48 2.61 -33.92 9.83
C GLN A 48 4.14 -33.97 9.70
N TYR A 49 4.70 -33.39 8.65
CA TYR A 49 6.15 -33.32 8.46
C TYR A 49 6.85 -32.56 9.61
N TYR A 50 6.32 -31.41 10.00
CA TYR A 50 6.90 -30.62 11.10
C TYR A 50 6.80 -31.35 12.44
N TYR A 51 5.76 -32.14 12.65
CA TYR A 51 5.64 -33.02 13.81
C TYR A 51 6.69 -34.14 13.79
N GLU A 52 6.91 -34.82 12.66
CA GLU A 52 7.93 -35.88 12.52
C GLU A 52 9.35 -35.38 12.77
N VAL A 53 9.65 -34.14 12.39
CA VAL A 53 10.96 -33.50 12.63
C VAL A 53 11.07 -32.90 14.05
N ASN A 54 10.11 -33.17 14.94
CA ASN A 54 10.02 -32.65 16.31
C ASN A 54 10.04 -31.12 16.39
N ASN A 55 9.45 -30.44 15.40
CA ASN A 55 9.28 -28.99 15.39
C ASN A 55 7.88 -28.56 14.89
N PRO A 56 6.80 -29.04 15.52
CA PRO A 56 5.44 -28.73 15.08
C PRO A 56 5.08 -27.27 15.30
N HIS A 57 4.33 -26.67 14.37
CA HIS A 57 3.72 -25.36 14.63
C HIS A 57 2.62 -25.47 15.70
N PHE A 58 1.90 -26.60 15.70
CA PHE A 58 0.84 -26.90 16.65
C PHE A 58 0.94 -28.35 17.14
N GLU A 59 1.49 -28.58 18.33
CA GLU A 59 1.57 -29.93 18.93
C GLU A 59 0.21 -30.63 19.03
N TRP A 60 -0.84 -29.86 19.30
CA TRP A 60 -2.20 -30.36 19.56
C TRP A 60 -3.00 -30.69 18.30
N ILE A 61 -2.54 -30.31 17.10
CA ILE A 61 -3.38 -30.37 15.89
C ILE A 61 -3.37 -31.75 15.22
N ILE A 62 -2.30 -32.52 15.42
CA ILE A 62 -2.08 -33.79 14.70
C ILE A 62 -3.18 -34.80 15.02
N GLU A 63 -3.52 -34.94 16.30
CA GLU A 63 -4.61 -35.82 16.76
C GLU A 63 -5.98 -35.38 16.21
N LEU A 64 -6.14 -34.11 15.86
CA LEU A 64 -7.40 -33.59 15.32
C LEU A 64 -7.56 -33.84 13.82
N PHE A 65 -6.51 -34.26 13.10
CA PHE A 65 -6.64 -34.61 11.69
C PHE A 65 -7.43 -35.88 11.44
N GLU A 66 -7.57 -36.76 12.44
CA GLU A 66 -8.49 -37.91 12.36
C GLU A 66 -9.97 -37.49 12.50
N ASN A 67 -10.24 -36.27 12.96
CA ASN A 67 -11.59 -35.77 13.20
C ASN A 67 -12.19 -35.13 11.94
N GLU A 68 -13.17 -35.81 11.34
CA GLU A 68 -13.86 -35.34 10.13
C GLU A 68 -14.56 -33.98 10.32
N LYS A 69 -15.10 -33.69 11.51
CA LYS A 69 -15.71 -32.38 11.83
C LYS A 69 -14.64 -31.29 11.77
N PHE A 70 -13.46 -31.54 12.35
CA PHE A 70 -12.36 -30.58 12.34
C PHE A 70 -11.87 -30.28 10.91
N LEU A 71 -11.71 -31.32 10.09
CA LEU A 71 -11.32 -31.15 8.68
C LEU A 71 -12.35 -30.34 7.87
N LYS A 72 -13.65 -30.59 8.09
CA LYS A 72 -14.73 -29.79 7.46
C LYS A 72 -14.65 -28.32 7.87
N GLU A 73 -14.43 -28.04 9.16
CA GLU A 73 -14.29 -26.68 9.68
C GLU A 73 -13.02 -25.98 9.15
N LEU A 74 -11.90 -26.69 9.03
CA LEU A 74 -10.68 -26.20 8.36
C LEU A 74 -10.94 -25.79 6.92
N LYS A 75 -11.62 -26.66 6.15
CA LYS A 75 -11.98 -26.38 4.75
C LYS A 75 -12.87 -25.14 4.63
N VAL A 76 -13.83 -24.95 5.53
CA VAL A 76 -14.68 -23.75 5.57
C VAL A 76 -13.84 -22.50 5.83
N LEU A 77 -12.90 -22.56 6.79
CA LEU A 77 -12.01 -21.45 7.08
C LEU A 77 -11.10 -21.10 5.89
N ILE A 78 -10.55 -22.10 5.20
CA ILE A 78 -9.73 -21.93 3.99
C ILE A 78 -10.54 -21.24 2.89
N LYS A 79 -11.75 -21.72 2.59
CA LYS A 79 -12.65 -21.13 1.59
C LYS A 79 -12.99 -19.69 1.90
N GLU A 80 -13.32 -19.37 3.15
CA GLU A 80 -13.57 -17.99 3.54
C GLU A 80 -12.32 -17.13 3.34
N ASN A 81 -11.13 -17.61 3.71
CA ASN A 81 -9.89 -16.85 3.53
C ASN A 81 -9.61 -16.56 2.05
N LEU A 82 -9.82 -17.52 1.15
CA LEU A 82 -9.71 -17.32 -0.30
C LEU A 82 -10.70 -16.26 -0.78
N LYS A 83 -11.98 -16.38 -0.44
CA LYS A 83 -13.02 -15.41 -0.78
C LYS A 83 -12.68 -13.99 -0.29
N GLN A 84 -12.12 -13.88 0.91
CA GLN A 84 -11.69 -12.59 1.45
C GLN A 84 -10.50 -11.99 0.69
N LEU A 85 -9.62 -12.81 0.11
CA LEU A 85 -8.54 -12.34 -0.77
C LEU A 85 -9.11 -11.81 -2.09
N GLU A 86 -10.01 -12.56 -2.73
CA GLU A 86 -10.70 -12.15 -3.96
C GLU A 86 -11.46 -10.83 -3.77
N LEU A 87 -12.22 -10.71 -2.67
CA LEU A 87 -12.96 -9.48 -2.37
C LEU A 87 -12.02 -8.29 -2.16
N LYS A 88 -10.88 -8.50 -1.49
CA LYS A 88 -9.89 -7.43 -1.31
C LYS A 88 -9.29 -7.00 -2.64
N GLU A 89 -8.98 -7.95 -3.51
CA GLU A 89 -8.48 -7.70 -4.86
C GLU A 89 -9.48 -6.89 -5.69
N ALA A 90 -10.73 -7.31 -5.72
CA ALA A 90 -11.80 -6.60 -6.41
C ALA A 90 -12.01 -5.17 -5.87
N GLN A 91 -11.75 -4.95 -4.57
CA GLN A 91 -11.88 -3.63 -3.94
C GLN A 91 -10.66 -2.71 -4.14
N LYS A 92 -9.48 -3.25 -4.49
CA LYS A 92 -8.24 -2.46 -4.73
C LYS A 92 -8.47 -1.24 -5.64
N PRO A 93 -9.07 -1.36 -6.85
CA PRO A 93 -9.20 -0.21 -7.76
C PRO A 93 -10.06 0.90 -7.16
N TYR A 94 -11.10 0.54 -6.43
CA TYR A 94 -11.98 1.51 -5.78
C TYR A 94 -11.25 2.25 -4.65
N ILE A 95 -10.50 1.52 -3.82
CA ILE A 95 -9.68 2.09 -2.74
C ILE A 95 -8.61 3.03 -3.31
N GLU A 96 -7.96 2.65 -4.40
CA GLU A 96 -6.95 3.48 -5.08
C GLU A 96 -7.56 4.77 -5.64
N LYS A 97 -8.72 4.67 -6.31
CA LYS A 97 -9.45 5.83 -6.81
C LYS A 97 -9.86 6.78 -5.67
N GLN A 98 -10.34 6.25 -4.55
CA GLN A 98 -10.65 7.05 -3.37
C GLN A 98 -9.40 7.75 -2.80
N LYS A 99 -8.27 7.05 -2.71
CA LYS A 99 -7.01 7.63 -2.24
C LYS A 99 -6.54 8.78 -3.15
N GLN A 100 -6.67 8.61 -4.47
CA GLN A 100 -6.32 9.65 -5.44
C GLN A 100 -7.22 10.89 -5.27
N LEU A 101 -8.54 10.69 -5.19
CA LEU A 101 -9.49 11.79 -4.95
C LEU A 101 -9.21 12.53 -3.65
N ALA A 102 -8.93 11.81 -2.56
CA ALA A 102 -8.56 12.42 -1.28
C ALA A 102 -7.26 13.23 -1.38
N LYS A 103 -6.27 12.74 -2.14
CA LYS A 103 -5.01 13.47 -2.39
C LYS A 103 -5.25 14.75 -3.18
N GLU A 104 -6.07 14.68 -4.23
CA GLU A 104 -6.46 15.85 -5.03
C GLU A 104 -7.23 16.89 -4.21
N GLN A 105 -8.18 16.45 -3.38
CA GLN A 105 -8.94 17.35 -2.50
C GLN A 105 -8.03 18.06 -1.51
N ARG A 106 -7.08 17.35 -0.90
CA ARG A 106 -6.07 17.97 -0.01
C ARG A 106 -5.20 18.98 -0.75
N LYS A 107 -4.78 18.66 -1.98
CA LYS A 107 -4.00 19.58 -2.82
C LYS A 107 -4.80 20.84 -3.14
N LYS A 108 -6.04 20.69 -3.61
CA LYS A 108 -6.96 21.80 -3.91
C LYS A 108 -7.25 22.67 -2.68
N ALA A 109 -7.50 22.06 -1.52
CA ALA A 109 -7.73 22.79 -0.28
C ALA A 109 -6.47 23.59 0.15
N SER A 110 -5.29 23.00 0.00
CA SER A 110 -4.02 23.71 0.26
C SER A 110 -3.79 24.85 -0.73
N GLU A 111 -4.08 24.66 -2.01
CA GLU A 111 -3.96 25.69 -3.05
C GLU A 111 -4.93 26.85 -2.78
N LEU A 112 -6.19 26.54 -2.46
CA LEU A 112 -7.20 27.54 -2.10
C LEU A 112 -6.80 28.36 -0.87
N LYS A 113 -6.13 27.72 0.11
CA LYS A 113 -5.59 28.46 1.26
C LYS A 113 -4.47 29.41 0.83
N MET A 114 -3.53 28.92 0.02
CA MET A 114 -2.41 29.75 -0.48
C MET A 114 -2.87 30.86 -1.43
N SER A 115 -3.95 30.67 -2.20
CA SER A 115 -4.46 31.71 -3.10
C SER A 115 -5.08 32.90 -2.36
N LYS A 116 -5.45 32.71 -1.08
CA LYS A 116 -6.02 33.77 -0.22
C LYS A 116 -4.97 34.46 0.66
N GLU A 117 -3.79 33.88 0.81
CA GLU A 117 -2.72 34.41 1.65
C GLU A 117 -1.77 35.31 0.85
N LYS A 118 -1.22 36.35 1.48
CA LYS A 118 -0.12 37.14 0.90
C LYS A 118 1.18 36.32 0.84
N PRO A 119 2.11 36.64 -0.08
CA PRO A 119 3.35 35.90 -0.20
C PRO A 119 4.21 36.03 1.06
N THR A 120 4.85 34.93 1.47
CA THR A 120 5.68 34.95 2.67
C THR A 120 7.01 35.67 2.42
N LYS A 121 7.60 36.26 3.46
CA LYS A 121 8.93 36.91 3.39
C LYS A 121 10.00 36.01 2.79
N LYS A 122 9.97 34.71 3.09
CA LYS A 122 10.89 33.71 2.53
C LYS A 122 10.70 33.52 1.02
N GLN A 123 9.45 33.48 0.53
CA GLN A 123 9.18 33.36 -0.90
C GLN A 123 9.61 34.60 -1.67
N ILE A 124 9.34 35.78 -1.12
CA ILE A 124 9.76 37.07 -1.71
C ILE A 124 11.28 37.12 -1.80
N TYR A 125 11.98 36.82 -0.69
CA TYR A 125 13.45 36.77 -0.67
C TYR A 125 14.02 35.77 -1.67
N TYR A 126 13.41 34.59 -1.78
CA TYR A 126 13.86 33.57 -2.72
C TYR A 126 13.63 33.99 -4.18
N TYR A 127 12.46 34.55 -4.50
CA TYR A 127 12.15 35.13 -5.80
C TYR A 127 13.15 36.22 -6.20
N ASP A 128 13.42 37.17 -5.29
CA ASP A 128 14.39 38.24 -5.52
C ASP A 128 15.80 37.71 -5.83
N LYS A 129 16.20 36.63 -5.15
CA LYS A 129 17.48 35.96 -5.41
C LYS A 129 17.51 35.31 -6.79
N LEU A 130 16.43 34.62 -7.19
CA LEU A 130 16.32 34.00 -8.51
C LEU A 130 16.32 35.04 -9.63
N CYS A 131 15.58 36.15 -9.50
CA CYS A 131 15.59 37.25 -10.47
C CYS A 131 16.99 37.84 -10.66
N LYS A 132 17.76 38.02 -9.57
CA LYS A 132 19.16 38.49 -9.65
C LYS A 132 20.07 37.46 -10.33
N GLN A 133 19.92 36.18 -10.01
CA GLN A 133 20.76 35.11 -10.53
C GLN A 133 20.55 34.91 -12.04
N TYR A 134 19.30 34.90 -12.49
CA TYR A 134 18.95 34.66 -13.89
C TYR A 134 18.73 35.95 -14.70
N LYS A 135 19.01 37.12 -14.10
CA LYS A 135 18.83 38.46 -14.72
C LYS A 135 17.42 38.66 -15.30
N ILE A 136 16.40 38.22 -14.57
CA ILE A 136 15.00 38.35 -14.96
C ILE A 136 14.44 39.66 -14.40
N GLU A 137 13.68 40.39 -15.20
CA GLU A 137 12.97 41.59 -14.74
C GLU A 137 11.99 41.24 -13.62
N LYS A 138 11.94 42.08 -12.59
CA LYS A 138 11.06 41.86 -11.44
C LYS A 138 9.64 42.29 -11.80
N GLU A 139 8.68 41.39 -11.63
CA GLU A 139 7.27 41.72 -11.69
C GLU A 139 6.80 42.33 -10.37
N ASP A 140 5.75 43.16 -10.42
CA ASP A 140 5.13 43.65 -9.18
C ASP A 140 4.43 42.49 -8.43
N ILE A 141 4.84 42.33 -7.18
CA ILE A 141 4.40 41.25 -6.27
C ILE A 141 3.38 41.74 -5.24
N SER A 142 3.02 43.04 -5.25
CA SER A 142 2.14 43.68 -4.26
C SER A 142 0.74 43.05 -4.18
N GLU A 143 0.17 42.71 -5.34
CA GLU A 143 -1.17 42.13 -5.50
C GLU A 143 -1.16 40.60 -5.67
N LYS A 144 0.01 39.94 -5.65
CA LYS A 144 0.11 38.50 -5.91
C LYS A 144 -0.18 37.68 -4.67
N SER A 145 -0.86 36.54 -4.83
CA SER A 145 -1.06 35.60 -3.74
C SER A 145 0.19 34.75 -3.47
N ARG A 146 0.19 34.07 -2.32
CA ARG A 146 1.20 33.09 -1.96
C ARG A 146 1.31 31.95 -2.97
N LEU A 147 0.19 31.57 -3.58
CA LEU A 147 0.12 30.58 -4.65
C LEU A 147 0.74 31.11 -5.95
N ASP A 148 0.42 32.34 -6.33
CA ASP A 148 0.92 32.96 -7.56
C ASP A 148 2.44 33.09 -7.53
N LEU A 149 2.99 33.59 -6.41
CA LEU A 149 4.45 33.71 -6.27
C LEU A 149 5.13 32.34 -6.27
N LYS A 150 4.49 31.31 -5.70
CA LYS A 150 4.99 29.93 -5.76
C LYS A 150 5.03 29.41 -7.21
N ASN A 151 3.99 29.67 -8.00
CA ASN A 151 3.93 29.25 -9.40
C ASN A 151 4.96 29.98 -10.27
N ILE A 152 5.17 31.27 -10.04
CA ILE A 152 6.21 32.07 -10.74
C ILE A 152 7.60 31.54 -10.43
N ILE A 153 7.90 31.31 -9.14
CA ILE A 153 9.17 30.70 -8.72
C ILE A 153 9.35 29.33 -9.41
N GLY A 154 8.30 28.51 -9.48
CA GLY A 154 8.33 27.22 -10.16
C GLY A 154 8.70 27.33 -11.64
N LYS A 155 8.03 28.23 -12.38
CA LYS A 155 8.31 28.48 -13.80
C LYS A 155 9.75 28.94 -14.03
N ILE A 156 10.25 29.86 -13.21
CA ILE A 156 11.64 30.34 -13.32
C ILE A 156 12.64 29.19 -13.15
N LEU A 157 12.35 28.23 -12.25
CA LEU A 157 13.21 27.07 -12.04
C LEU A 157 13.11 26.07 -13.20
N GLU A 158 11.92 25.79 -13.73
CA GLU A 158 11.73 24.93 -14.90
C GLU A 158 12.41 25.52 -16.16
N ASP A 159 12.30 26.84 -16.36
CA ASP A 159 12.96 27.57 -17.44
C ASP A 159 14.49 27.58 -17.28
N ALA A 160 14.99 27.57 -16.03
CA ALA A 160 16.42 27.47 -15.76
C ALA A 160 16.93 26.04 -16.00
N GLU A 161 16.19 25.01 -15.57
CA GLU A 161 16.54 23.61 -15.80
C GLU A 161 16.52 23.24 -17.28
N SER A 162 15.55 23.74 -18.05
CA SER A 162 15.50 23.55 -19.50
C SER A 162 16.63 24.26 -20.26
N LYS A 163 17.12 25.40 -19.74
CA LYS A 163 18.31 26.10 -20.27
C LYS A 163 19.64 25.49 -19.85
N ILE A 164 19.67 24.68 -18.78
CA ILE A 164 20.85 23.91 -18.33
C ILE A 164 20.89 22.52 -18.99
N SER A 165 19.74 22.00 -19.45
CA SER A 165 19.61 20.71 -20.14
C SER A 165 19.93 20.64 -21.64
N PRO A 166 20.38 21.69 -22.37
CA PRO A 166 20.91 21.48 -23.73
C PRO A 166 22.27 20.77 -23.74
N GLU A 167 23.01 20.74 -22.62
CA GLU A 167 24.41 20.27 -22.61
C GLU A 167 24.68 18.97 -21.84
N LYS A 168 23.66 18.30 -21.29
CA LYS A 168 23.85 16.97 -20.68
C LYS A 168 22.72 16.02 -21.03
N GLY A 169 22.82 15.42 -22.22
CA GLY A 169 22.07 14.21 -22.54
C GLY A 169 21.85 13.97 -24.03
N PHE A 170 22.89 13.62 -24.77
CA PHE A 170 22.78 12.43 -25.62
C PHE A 170 24.03 11.59 -25.42
N ASP A 171 23.75 10.38 -24.97
CA ASP A 171 24.69 9.32 -24.68
C ASP A 171 25.72 9.12 -25.80
N LYS A 172 26.97 8.95 -25.35
CA LYS A 172 27.87 8.02 -26.01
C LYS A 172 27.17 6.66 -26.10
N LEU A 173 27.37 6.00 -27.25
CA LEU A 173 27.02 4.63 -27.66
C LEU A 173 25.77 4.64 -28.55
N ILE A 174 25.85 4.22 -29.82
CA ILE A 174 26.23 2.87 -30.27
C ILE A 174 26.59 2.92 -31.78
N GLN A 175 27.70 2.24 -32.17
CA GLN A 175 28.09 1.68 -33.49
C GLN A 175 28.21 2.68 -34.67
N GLU A 176 29.33 2.76 -35.42
CA GLU A 176 30.19 1.72 -36.04
C GLU A 176 31.69 2.04 -35.92
#